data_AF-A0A1Q7LKB4-F1
#
_entry.id   AF-A0A1Q7LKB4-F1
#
_cell.length_a   1.000
_cell.length_b   1.000
_cell.length_c   1.000
_cell.angle_alpha   90.00
_cell.angle_beta   90.00
_cell.angle_gamma   90.00
#
_symmetry.space_group_name_H-M   'P 1'
#
loop_
_entity.id
_entity.type
_entity.pdbx_description
1 polymer ?
#
loop_
_entity_poly.entity_id
_entity_poly.type
_entity_poly.pdbx_seq_one_letter_code
_entity_poly.pdbx_strand_id
1 'polypeptide(L)'
;MTGFLVLLFSTSFASVRGAAMEVSVAPDSVTVNMNLVLQENATGLPLINFYLGSSNSTKVVGQIAPAVDKLVPGATITSLTLRARTFNSSGSWFLGENYTLVLGGVSTKHGSAVKADLSFVSMDVPDSMVSDGLELNTVGSTYFAKTLNSQGNQSMLYYVNGHQTLTSVIPVQTTVLFRLLDFSWVPSVSSWQNGRDILGQSTTLTFDPGGPRFNLTFGPRSPESTLKEAFTVLYSPSLAIVTVPAVAWMDGPFVSFDLSSPAELWMPLIAGVSLVTLLGTLLLDRSLARGRGQRSKKKR
;
A
#
# COMPACT_ATOMS: atom_id res chain seq x y z
N MET A 1 -0.74 -23.96 54.25
CA MET A 1 -1.29 -22.89 53.40
C MET A 1 -0.79 -23.12 51.99
N THR A 2 -1.61 -23.77 51.17
CA THR A 2 -1.30 -24.14 49.79
C THR A 2 -1.61 -22.94 48.88
N GLY A 3 -0.57 -22.41 48.24
CA GLY A 3 -0.68 -21.31 47.27
C GLY A 3 -1.37 -21.77 45.99
N PHE A 4 -2.34 -20.99 45.53
CA PHE A 4 -3.07 -21.21 44.29
C PHE A 4 -2.33 -20.51 43.15
N LEU A 5 -1.75 -21.29 42.23
CA LEU A 5 -1.07 -20.80 41.03
C LEU A 5 -2.13 -20.59 39.93
N VAL A 6 -2.47 -19.34 39.62
CA VAL A 6 -3.34 -19.01 38.48
C VAL A 6 -2.51 -19.08 37.20
N LEU A 7 -2.70 -20.14 36.41
CA LEU A 7 -2.18 -20.24 35.05
C LEU A 7 -3.08 -19.42 34.12
N LEU A 8 -2.67 -18.17 33.87
CA LEU A 8 -3.22 -17.36 32.77
C LEU A 8 -2.71 -17.96 31.45
N PHE A 9 -3.52 -18.79 30.81
CA PHE A 9 -3.29 -19.19 29.42
C PHE A 9 -3.49 -17.97 28.52
N SER A 10 -2.40 -17.23 28.28
CA SER A 10 -2.33 -16.28 27.19
C SER A 10 -2.20 -17.10 25.90
N THR A 11 -3.31 -17.31 25.20
CA THR A 11 -3.28 -17.80 23.82
C THR A 11 -2.74 -16.66 22.94
N SER A 12 -1.42 -16.52 22.89
CA SER A 12 -0.75 -15.67 21.92
C SER A 12 -0.84 -16.35 20.55
N PHE A 13 -1.90 -16.04 19.81
CA PHE A 13 -1.92 -16.34 18.39
C PHE A 13 -0.82 -15.51 17.72
N ALA A 14 0.15 -16.17 17.10
CA ALA A 14 1.12 -15.50 16.26
C ALA A 14 0.35 -14.75 15.16
N SER A 15 0.59 -13.45 15.00
CA SER A 15 -0.05 -12.66 13.97
C SER A 15 0.38 -13.18 12.60
N VAL A 16 -0.55 -13.79 11.87
CA VAL A 16 -0.32 -14.11 10.45
C VAL A 16 -0.48 -12.79 9.70
N ARG A 17 0.66 -12.27 9.25
CA ARG A 17 0.75 -11.11 8.38
C ARG A 17 0.98 -11.57 6.94
N GLY A 18 0.33 -10.91 5.99
CA GLY A 18 0.66 -11.05 4.56
C GLY A 18 2.08 -10.57 4.26
N ALA A 19 2.55 -10.75 3.03
CA ALA A 19 3.78 -10.10 2.57
C ALA A 19 3.53 -8.62 2.26
N ALA A 20 4.57 -7.79 2.38
CA ALA A 20 4.49 -6.34 2.22
C ALA A 20 3.73 -5.93 0.94
N MET A 21 2.89 -4.90 1.05
CA MET A 21 2.36 -4.25 -0.14
C MET A 21 3.49 -3.39 -0.72
N GLU A 22 3.90 -3.67 -1.94
CA GLU A 22 5.00 -2.97 -2.60
C GLU A 22 4.48 -2.14 -3.76
N VAL A 23 4.78 -0.84 -3.74
CA VAL A 23 4.45 0.11 -4.79
C VAL A 23 5.74 0.57 -5.43
N SER A 24 5.92 0.31 -6.71
CA SER A 24 7.07 0.81 -7.48
C SER A 24 6.61 1.90 -8.43
N VAL A 25 7.18 3.10 -8.27
CA VAL A 25 6.84 4.26 -9.10
C VAL A 25 7.82 4.32 -10.27
N ALA A 26 7.31 4.23 -11.48
CA ALA A 26 8.06 4.46 -12.71
C ALA A 26 7.61 5.79 -13.35
N PRO A 27 8.33 6.33 -14.35
CA PRO A 27 8.00 7.63 -14.94
C PRO A 27 6.59 7.73 -15.53
N ASP A 28 6.12 6.65 -16.16
CA ASP A 28 4.87 6.62 -16.92
C ASP A 28 3.82 5.67 -16.30
N SER A 29 4.19 4.91 -15.27
CA SER A 29 3.31 3.91 -14.65
C SER A 29 3.70 3.62 -13.21
N VAL A 30 2.76 3.08 -12.45
CA VAL A 30 3.01 2.61 -11.07
C VAL A 30 2.62 1.14 -10.98
N THR A 31 3.52 0.31 -10.48
CA THR A 31 3.25 -1.11 -10.23
C THR A 31 2.95 -1.33 -8.76
N VAL A 32 1.87 -2.07 -8.48
CA VAL A 32 1.42 -2.37 -7.12
C VAL A 32 1.37 -3.89 -6.96
N ASN A 33 2.14 -4.41 -6.01
CA ASN A 33 2.08 -5.79 -5.57
C ASN A 33 1.42 -5.84 -4.19
N MET A 34 0.31 -6.55 -4.07
CA MET A 34 -0.36 -6.77 -2.79
C MET A 34 -0.40 -8.25 -2.47
N ASN A 35 -0.11 -8.61 -1.22
CA ASN A 35 -0.26 -9.96 -0.71
C ASN A 35 -1.14 -9.90 0.54
N LEU A 36 -2.40 -10.28 0.37
CA LEU A 36 -3.41 -10.23 1.39
C LEU A 36 -3.60 -11.63 1.95
N VAL A 37 -3.58 -11.75 3.27
CA VAL A 37 -3.76 -13.03 3.95
C VAL A 37 -4.79 -12.86 5.06
N LEU A 38 -5.89 -13.59 4.91
CA LEU A 38 -6.90 -13.80 5.94
C LEU A 38 -6.67 -15.19 6.55
N GLN A 39 -6.62 -15.25 7.87
CA GLN A 39 -6.57 -16.50 8.63
C GLN A 39 -7.84 -16.67 9.43
N GLU A 40 -8.39 -17.88 9.47
CA GLU A 40 -9.59 -18.16 10.25
C GLU A 40 -9.66 -19.63 10.70
N ASN A 41 -10.35 -19.92 11.80
CA ASN A 41 -10.68 -21.30 12.21
C ASN A 41 -12.16 -21.44 12.62
N ALA A 42 -12.97 -20.44 12.29
CA ALA A 42 -14.37 -20.33 12.64
C ALA A 42 -15.28 -21.13 11.70
N THR A 43 -14.87 -21.24 10.43
CA THR A 43 -15.64 -21.84 9.35
C THR A 43 -14.77 -22.78 8.51
N GLY A 44 -15.37 -23.33 7.46
CA GLY A 44 -14.64 -23.94 6.36
C GLY A 44 -14.73 -23.02 5.15
N LEU A 45 -13.63 -22.35 4.80
CA LEU A 45 -13.57 -21.58 3.56
C LEU A 45 -13.81 -22.49 2.35
N PRO A 46 -14.49 -22.00 1.30
CA PRO A 46 -14.58 -22.75 0.06
C PRO A 46 -13.19 -22.98 -0.53
N LEU A 47 -13.04 -24.06 -1.30
CA LEU A 47 -11.79 -24.33 -2.01
C LEU A 47 -11.63 -23.31 -3.15
N ILE A 48 -10.76 -22.33 -2.95
CA ILE A 48 -10.39 -21.33 -3.93
C ILE A 48 -9.01 -21.72 -4.44
N ASN A 49 -8.86 -21.87 -5.75
CA ASN A 49 -7.57 -22.01 -6.40
C ASN A 49 -7.71 -21.59 -7.86
N PHE A 50 -7.50 -20.31 -8.13
CA PHE A 50 -7.50 -19.84 -9.51
C PHE A 50 -6.52 -18.70 -9.72
N TYR A 51 -6.27 -18.47 -11.01
CA TYR A 51 -5.34 -17.48 -11.51
C TYR A 51 -6.02 -16.67 -12.60
N LEU A 52 -6.05 -15.36 -12.42
CA LEU A 52 -6.41 -14.40 -13.45
C LEU A 52 -5.12 -13.73 -13.91
N GLY A 53 -4.82 -13.85 -15.19
CA GLY A 53 -3.81 -13.05 -15.86
C GLY A 53 -4.43 -11.81 -16.50
N SER A 54 -3.59 -11.02 -17.17
CA SER A 54 -4.01 -9.79 -17.86
C SER A 54 -5.06 -10.02 -18.96
N SER A 55 -5.14 -11.22 -19.54
CA SER A 55 -6.06 -11.55 -20.64
C SER A 55 -7.48 -11.93 -20.18
N ASN A 56 -7.68 -12.30 -18.91
CA ASN A 56 -8.98 -12.73 -18.37
C ASN A 56 -9.40 -11.96 -17.11
N SER A 57 -8.71 -10.86 -16.77
CA SER A 57 -8.97 -10.06 -15.58
C SER A 57 -10.01 -8.95 -15.75
N THR A 58 -10.61 -8.78 -16.93
CA THR A 58 -11.54 -7.67 -17.24
C THR A 58 -12.69 -7.52 -16.24
N LYS A 59 -13.25 -8.62 -15.73
CA LYS A 59 -14.33 -8.56 -14.71
C LYS A 59 -13.83 -7.97 -13.39
N VAL A 60 -12.70 -8.47 -12.89
CA VAL A 60 -12.07 -8.01 -11.64
C VAL A 60 -11.55 -6.57 -11.78
N VAL A 61 -10.95 -6.25 -12.93
CA VAL A 61 -10.54 -4.88 -13.26
C VAL A 61 -11.75 -3.93 -13.23
N GLY A 62 -12.90 -4.34 -13.77
CA GLY A 62 -14.13 -3.54 -13.75
C GLY A 62 -14.66 -3.23 -12.34
N GLN A 63 -14.26 -4.01 -11.32
CA GLN A 63 -14.65 -3.80 -9.92
C GLN A 63 -13.64 -2.94 -9.16
N ILE A 64 -12.35 -3.05 -9.49
CA ILE A 64 -11.27 -2.28 -8.83
C ILE A 64 -11.10 -0.89 -9.47
N ALA A 65 -11.22 -0.79 -10.79
CA ALA A 65 -10.98 0.45 -11.53
C ALA A 65 -11.82 1.64 -11.02
N PRO A 66 -13.12 1.49 -10.70
CA PRO A 66 -13.91 2.61 -10.16
C PRO A 66 -13.38 3.13 -8.81
N ALA A 67 -12.87 2.26 -7.95
CA ALA A 67 -12.29 2.67 -6.68
C ALA A 67 -11.00 3.47 -6.86
N VAL A 68 -10.18 3.08 -7.84
CA VAL A 68 -8.95 3.79 -8.23
C VAL A 68 -9.28 5.14 -8.88
N ASP A 69 -10.17 5.16 -9.87
CA ASP A 69 -10.55 6.38 -10.62
C ASP A 69 -11.21 7.43 -9.71
N LYS A 70 -11.97 7.00 -8.69
CA LYS A 70 -12.52 7.90 -7.67
C LYS A 70 -11.45 8.67 -6.89
N LEU A 71 -10.28 8.06 -6.67
CA LEU A 71 -9.18 8.67 -5.93
C LEU A 71 -8.18 9.39 -6.83
N VAL A 72 -7.94 8.86 -8.03
CA VAL A 72 -7.06 9.44 -9.04
C VAL A 72 -7.81 9.47 -10.38
N PRO A 73 -8.54 10.57 -10.67
CA PRO A 73 -9.32 10.68 -11.90
C PRO A 73 -8.46 10.52 -13.16
N GLY A 74 -8.86 9.63 -14.06
CA GLY A 74 -8.13 9.33 -15.29
C GLY A 74 -7.03 8.28 -15.13
N ALA A 75 -6.85 7.72 -13.93
CA ALA A 75 -6.04 6.53 -13.74
C ALA A 75 -6.68 5.30 -14.39
N THR A 76 -5.87 4.43 -14.98
CA THR A 76 -6.35 3.20 -15.63
C THR A 76 -5.53 2.01 -15.17
N ILE A 77 -6.20 0.87 -14.97
CA ILE A 77 -5.52 -0.39 -14.70
C ILE A 77 -5.16 -1.02 -16.05
N THR A 78 -3.88 -0.92 -16.41
CA THR A 78 -3.36 -1.42 -17.70
C THR A 78 -3.14 -2.93 -17.69
N SER A 79 -2.85 -3.50 -16.53
CA SER A 79 -2.67 -4.94 -16.33
C SER A 79 -3.05 -5.30 -14.91
N LEU A 80 -3.72 -6.44 -14.74
CA LEU A 80 -4.01 -7.06 -13.46
C LEU A 80 -3.71 -8.55 -13.54
N THR A 81 -2.92 -9.02 -12.57
CA THR A 81 -2.75 -10.43 -12.27
C THR A 81 -3.24 -10.69 -10.86
N LEU A 82 -4.05 -11.72 -10.67
CA LEU A 82 -4.56 -12.16 -9.38
C LEU A 82 -4.35 -13.66 -9.23
N ARG A 83 -3.75 -14.05 -8.11
CA ARG A 83 -3.74 -15.44 -7.67
C ARG A 83 -4.39 -15.54 -6.30
N ALA A 84 -5.55 -16.20 -6.24
CA ALA A 84 -6.26 -16.46 -5.00
C ALA A 84 -6.19 -17.95 -4.67
N ARG A 85 -5.93 -18.27 -3.40
CA ARG A 85 -5.93 -19.66 -2.92
C ARG A 85 -6.45 -19.76 -1.49
N THR A 86 -7.17 -20.83 -1.21
CA THR A 86 -7.43 -21.28 0.16
C THR A 86 -6.67 -22.55 0.48
N PHE A 87 -6.20 -22.66 1.72
CA PHE A 87 -5.58 -23.87 2.23
C PHE A 87 -5.82 -24.00 3.73
N ASN A 88 -5.85 -25.24 4.23
CA ASN A 88 -5.94 -25.53 5.65
C ASN A 88 -4.56 -25.98 6.15
N SER A 89 -4.10 -25.40 7.24
CA SER A 89 -2.90 -25.82 7.97
C SER A 89 -3.24 -25.97 9.44
N SER A 90 -3.09 -27.19 9.96
CA SER A 90 -3.29 -27.51 11.39
C SER A 90 -4.63 -27.03 11.99
N GLY A 91 -5.72 -27.10 11.21
CA GLY A 91 -7.06 -26.70 11.68
C GLY A 91 -7.35 -25.21 11.55
N SER A 92 -6.46 -24.42 10.96
CA SER A 92 -6.72 -23.04 10.52
C SER A 92 -6.78 -22.97 9.00
N TRP A 93 -7.81 -22.31 8.50
CA TRP A 93 -7.95 -21.94 7.10
C TRP A 93 -7.26 -20.62 6.81
N PHE A 94 -6.70 -20.53 5.61
CA PHE A 94 -6.03 -19.34 5.09
C PHE A 94 -6.62 -19.02 3.74
N LEU A 95 -6.98 -17.76 3.50
CA LEU A 95 -7.25 -17.19 2.18
C LEU A 95 -6.12 -16.24 1.85
N GLY A 96 -5.35 -16.58 0.82
CA GLY A 96 -4.26 -15.75 0.30
C GLY A 96 -4.61 -15.20 -1.07
N GLU A 97 -4.48 -13.89 -1.24
CA GLU A 97 -4.70 -13.19 -2.49
C GLU A 97 -3.47 -12.36 -2.87
N ASN A 98 -2.88 -12.69 -4.02
CA ASN A 98 -1.73 -11.98 -4.55
C ASN A 98 -2.16 -11.19 -5.78
N TYR A 99 -2.12 -9.87 -5.67
CA TYR A 99 -2.42 -8.95 -6.76
C TYR A 99 -1.13 -8.34 -7.29
N THR A 100 -1.04 -8.23 -8.62
CA THR A 100 -0.09 -7.36 -9.30
C THR A 100 -0.89 -6.47 -10.24
N LEU A 101 -0.94 -5.17 -9.94
CA LEU A 101 -1.60 -4.16 -10.76
C LEU A 101 -0.56 -3.23 -11.38
N VAL A 102 -0.79 -2.85 -12.63
CA VAL A 102 -0.02 -1.79 -13.30
C VAL A 102 -0.97 -0.65 -13.62
N LEU A 103 -0.74 0.50 -12.99
CA LEU A 103 -1.55 1.70 -13.13
C LEU A 103 -0.89 2.67 -14.11
N GLY A 104 -1.66 3.10 -15.10
CA GLY A 104 -1.34 4.20 -16.01
C GLY A 104 -2.14 5.46 -15.65
N GLY A 105 -1.71 6.63 -16.14
CA GLY A 105 -2.41 7.90 -15.90
C GLY A 105 -2.25 8.48 -14.48
N VAL A 106 -1.60 7.75 -13.57
CA VAL A 106 -1.29 8.18 -12.21
C VAL A 106 -0.04 9.06 -12.13
N SER A 107 0.73 9.17 -13.20
CA SER A 107 1.96 9.96 -13.25
C SER A 107 1.90 10.99 -14.38
N THR A 108 2.33 12.21 -14.08
CA THR A 108 2.48 13.29 -15.03
C THR A 108 3.95 13.68 -15.13
N LYS A 109 4.42 13.91 -16.36
CA LYS A 109 5.81 14.26 -16.65
C LYS A 109 5.89 15.64 -17.26
N HIS A 110 6.68 16.52 -16.65
CA HIS A 110 6.97 17.87 -17.13
C HIS A 110 8.48 18.03 -17.29
N GLY A 111 8.98 17.79 -18.50
CA GLY A 111 10.43 17.78 -18.76
C GLY A 111 11.09 16.56 -18.10
N SER A 112 12.05 16.82 -17.19
CA SER A 112 12.69 15.78 -16.36
C SER A 112 11.94 15.52 -15.05
N ALA A 113 11.02 16.40 -14.63
CA ALA A 113 10.26 16.22 -13.41
C ALA A 113 9.09 15.25 -13.63
N VAL A 114 8.93 14.29 -12.73
CA VAL A 114 7.79 13.38 -12.67
C VAL A 114 7.04 13.63 -11.37
N LYS A 115 5.71 13.71 -11.46
CA LYS A 115 4.80 13.76 -10.31
C LYS A 115 3.82 12.60 -10.41
N ALA A 116 3.87 11.69 -9.45
CA ALA A 116 2.96 10.56 -9.31
C ALA A 116 1.95 10.82 -8.19
N ASP A 117 0.67 10.55 -8.46
CA ASP A 117 -0.40 10.55 -7.47
C ASP A 117 -0.59 9.14 -6.92
N LEU A 118 -0.29 8.96 -5.64
CA LEU A 118 -0.41 7.68 -4.93
C LEU A 118 -1.68 7.61 -4.07
N SER A 119 -2.68 8.48 -4.31
CA SER A 119 -3.95 8.44 -3.57
C SER A 119 -4.65 7.08 -3.68
N PHE A 120 -4.45 6.34 -4.77
CA PHE A 120 -5.03 4.99 -4.95
C PHE A 120 -4.60 3.99 -3.86
N VAL A 121 -3.50 4.25 -3.14
CA VAL A 121 -3.02 3.38 -2.05
C VAL A 121 -4.02 3.27 -0.90
N SER A 122 -4.90 4.27 -0.73
CA SER A 122 -5.99 4.26 0.26
C SER A 122 -7.35 3.85 -0.33
N MET A 123 -7.35 3.09 -1.43
CA MET A 123 -8.59 2.62 -2.08
C MET A 123 -9.46 1.75 -1.16
N ASP A 124 -10.77 1.94 -1.29
CA ASP A 124 -11.80 1.03 -0.78
C ASP A 124 -12.61 0.53 -1.98
N VAL A 125 -12.63 -0.79 -2.17
CA VAL A 125 -13.48 -1.45 -3.15
C VAL A 125 -14.76 -1.87 -2.43
N PRO A 126 -15.89 -1.16 -2.61
CA PRO A 126 -17.07 -1.41 -1.80
C PRO A 126 -17.89 -2.61 -2.27
N ASP A 127 -17.73 -2.98 -3.54
CA ASP A 127 -18.54 -3.98 -4.20
C ASP A 127 -17.95 -5.38 -4.02
N SER A 128 -18.85 -6.35 -4.09
CA SER A 128 -18.53 -7.78 -4.13
C SER A 128 -17.73 -8.11 -5.40
N MET A 129 -16.68 -8.90 -5.23
CA MET A 129 -15.77 -9.32 -6.28
C MET A 129 -15.85 -10.84 -6.45
N VAL A 130 -16.76 -11.25 -7.35
CA VAL A 130 -17.02 -12.66 -7.63
C VAL A 130 -16.29 -13.11 -8.88
N SER A 131 -15.45 -14.14 -8.74
CA SER A 131 -14.85 -14.88 -9.85
C SER A 131 -15.20 -16.35 -9.73
N ASP A 132 -15.73 -16.96 -10.80
CA ASP A 132 -16.20 -18.35 -10.83
C ASP A 132 -17.15 -18.72 -9.66
N GLY A 133 -18.00 -17.77 -9.25
CA GLY A 133 -18.97 -17.96 -8.16
C GLY A 133 -18.37 -17.85 -6.75
N LEU A 134 -17.08 -17.52 -6.63
CA LEU A 134 -16.36 -17.36 -5.36
C LEU A 134 -16.12 -15.87 -5.09
N GLU A 135 -16.47 -15.43 -3.88
CA GLU A 135 -16.22 -14.06 -3.40
C GLU A 135 -14.78 -13.90 -2.92
N LEU A 136 -14.16 -12.78 -3.29
CA LEU A 136 -12.78 -12.43 -2.97
C LEU A 136 -12.67 -11.21 -2.06
N ASN A 137 -13.59 -10.26 -2.16
CA ASN A 137 -13.48 -9.00 -1.42
C ASN A 137 -14.37 -8.98 -0.17
N THR A 138 -15.69 -9.16 -0.34
CA THR A 138 -16.69 -9.10 0.74
C THR A 138 -16.80 -10.45 1.48
N VAL A 139 -15.65 -10.98 1.90
CA VAL A 139 -15.52 -12.29 2.57
C VAL A 139 -16.22 -12.32 3.92
N GLY A 140 -16.27 -11.17 4.61
CA GLY A 140 -16.98 -10.94 5.86
C GLY A 140 -18.45 -11.39 5.81
N SER A 141 -19.21 -10.70 4.97
CA SER A 141 -20.63 -10.96 4.75
C SER A 141 -20.90 -12.33 4.13
N THR A 142 -20.03 -12.78 3.22
CA THR A 142 -20.27 -13.99 2.42
C THR A 142 -19.99 -15.28 3.18
N TYR A 143 -18.87 -15.35 3.90
CA TYR A 143 -18.41 -16.59 4.53
C TYR A 143 -18.63 -16.66 6.04
N PHE A 144 -18.60 -15.52 6.74
CA PHE A 144 -18.62 -15.51 8.21
C PHE A 144 -19.95 -15.09 8.84
N ALA A 145 -20.69 -14.18 8.21
CA ALA A 145 -21.89 -13.60 8.81
C ALA A 145 -22.97 -14.64 9.15
N LYS A 146 -23.15 -15.67 8.30
CA LYS A 146 -24.11 -16.76 8.57
C LYS A 146 -23.74 -17.55 9.82
N THR A 147 -22.46 -17.89 9.97
CA THR A 147 -21.96 -18.64 11.13
C THR A 147 -22.18 -17.86 12.42
N LEU A 148 -21.86 -16.56 12.43
CA LEU A 148 -22.09 -15.70 13.59
C LEU A 148 -23.59 -15.59 13.95
N ASN A 149 -24.46 -15.45 12.96
CA ASN A 149 -25.90 -15.39 13.19
C ASN A 149 -26.49 -16.70 13.73
N SER A 150 -25.90 -17.84 13.36
CA SER A 150 -26.37 -19.17 13.79
C SER A 150 -26.03 -19.54 15.24
N GLN A 151 -25.10 -18.83 15.87
CA GLN A 151 -24.51 -19.23 17.16
C GLN A 151 -25.36 -18.90 18.41
N GLY A 152 -26.49 -18.19 18.27
CA GLY A 152 -27.42 -17.93 19.38
C GLY A 152 -26.89 -16.96 20.45
N ASN A 153 -27.72 -15.99 20.87
CA ASN A 153 -27.22 -14.83 21.62
C ASN A 153 -26.86 -15.07 23.11
N GLN A 154 -27.26 -16.19 23.73
CA GLN A 154 -27.29 -16.28 25.19
C GLN A 154 -26.11 -17.02 25.85
N SER A 155 -25.18 -17.60 25.09
CA SER A 155 -24.07 -18.38 25.68
C SER A 155 -22.70 -18.14 25.04
N MET A 156 -22.56 -17.09 24.23
CA MET A 156 -21.33 -16.78 23.50
C MET A 156 -20.63 -15.55 24.07
N LEU A 157 -19.30 -15.59 24.08
CA LEU A 157 -18.45 -14.42 24.26
C LEU A 157 -17.91 -13.98 22.90
N TYR A 158 -17.83 -12.66 22.71
CA TYR A 158 -17.31 -12.06 21.50
C TYR A 158 -16.26 -11.02 21.86
N TYR A 159 -15.19 -10.98 21.09
CA TYR A 159 -14.12 -10.00 21.18
C TYR A 159 -13.88 -9.44 19.79
N VAL A 160 -14.01 -8.12 19.66
CA VAL A 160 -13.68 -7.38 18.42
C VAL A 160 -12.46 -6.53 18.72
N ASN A 161 -11.37 -6.76 17.99
CA ASN A 161 -10.08 -6.09 18.19
C ASN A 161 -9.57 -6.20 19.64
N GLY A 162 -9.82 -7.34 20.29
CA GLY A 162 -9.43 -7.59 21.69
C GLY A 162 -10.39 -7.03 22.74
N HIS A 163 -11.43 -6.29 22.35
CA HIS A 163 -12.43 -5.75 23.27
C HIS A 163 -13.68 -6.63 23.32
N GLN A 164 -14.06 -7.04 24.52
CA GLN A 164 -15.25 -7.86 24.73
C GLN A 164 -16.52 -7.08 24.41
N THR A 165 -17.42 -7.68 23.63
CA THR A 165 -18.77 -7.16 23.41
C THR A 165 -19.80 -7.98 24.16
N LEU A 166 -20.83 -7.32 24.70
CA LEU A 166 -21.90 -7.97 25.46
C LEU A 166 -22.97 -8.61 24.57
N THR A 167 -22.99 -8.24 23.28
CA THR A 167 -23.97 -8.72 22.29
C THR A 167 -23.27 -9.14 21.00
N SER A 168 -23.96 -9.98 20.22
CA SER A 168 -23.53 -10.43 18.89
C SER A 168 -23.73 -9.37 17.80
N VAL A 169 -24.53 -8.33 18.06
CA VAL A 169 -24.88 -7.30 17.07
C VAL A 169 -23.66 -6.60 16.52
N ILE A 170 -22.75 -6.16 17.40
CA ILE A 170 -21.52 -5.46 17.01
C ILE A 170 -20.62 -6.39 16.18
N PRO A 171 -20.23 -7.60 16.65
CA PRO A 171 -19.48 -8.57 15.85
C PRO A 171 -20.07 -8.86 14.47
N VAL A 172 -21.39 -9.07 14.39
CA VAL A 172 -22.08 -9.34 13.12
C VAL A 172 -21.98 -8.13 12.18
N GLN A 173 -22.28 -6.94 12.69
CA GLN A 173 -22.21 -5.72 11.87
C GLN A 173 -20.78 -5.43 11.40
N THR A 174 -19.78 -5.56 12.27
CA THR A 174 -18.36 -5.41 11.89
C THR A 174 -17.96 -6.44 10.84
N THR A 175 -18.43 -7.68 10.97
CA THR A 175 -18.13 -8.75 10.01
C THR A 175 -18.82 -8.53 8.67
N VAL A 176 -20.05 -8.03 8.63
CA VAL A 176 -20.76 -7.73 7.37
C VAL A 176 -20.09 -6.60 6.60
N LEU A 177 -19.53 -5.61 7.31
CA LEU A 177 -18.81 -4.49 6.70
C LEU A 177 -17.36 -4.82 6.33
N PHE A 178 -16.84 -5.96 6.78
CA PHE A 178 -15.45 -6.34 6.55
C PHE A 178 -15.19 -6.71 5.07
N ARG A 179 -14.16 -6.10 4.51
CA ARG A 179 -13.68 -6.28 3.13
C ARG A 179 -12.16 -6.45 3.12
N LEU A 180 -11.64 -7.27 2.21
CA LEU A 180 -10.18 -7.43 2.07
C LEU A 180 -9.52 -6.20 1.42
N LEU A 181 -10.16 -5.61 0.42
CA LEU A 181 -9.66 -4.45 -0.33
C LEU A 181 -10.19 -3.12 0.23
N ASP A 182 -10.21 -2.99 1.56
CA ASP A 182 -10.43 -1.72 2.25
C ASP A 182 -9.10 -1.21 2.84
N PHE A 183 -8.51 -0.23 2.16
CA PHE A 183 -7.30 0.48 2.56
C PHE A 183 -7.57 1.93 2.97
N SER A 184 -8.83 2.29 3.25
CA SER A 184 -9.20 3.67 3.63
C SER A 184 -8.49 4.18 4.89
N TRP A 185 -7.98 3.27 5.71
CA TRP A 185 -7.18 3.54 6.91
C TRP A 185 -5.72 3.91 6.62
N VAL A 186 -5.24 3.72 5.38
CA VAL A 186 -3.86 4.03 5.02
C VAL A 186 -3.70 5.55 4.91
N PRO A 187 -2.81 6.16 5.72
CA PRO A 187 -2.62 7.60 5.68
C PRO A 187 -1.85 7.98 4.42
N SER A 188 -1.86 9.27 4.12
CA SER A 188 -1.14 9.83 2.97
C SER A 188 0.35 9.52 3.01
N VAL A 189 0.97 9.30 1.84
CA VAL A 189 2.38 8.90 1.73
C VAL A 189 3.37 9.90 2.34
N SER A 190 2.99 11.17 2.45
CA SER A 190 3.79 12.20 3.13
C SER A 190 3.97 11.97 4.64
N SER A 191 3.10 11.20 5.29
CA SER A 191 3.22 10.88 6.72
C SER A 191 4.04 9.62 7.00
N TRP A 192 4.53 8.96 5.95
CA TRP A 192 5.23 7.68 6.05
C TRP A 192 6.70 7.90 6.41
N GLN A 193 7.35 6.86 6.93
CA GLN A 193 8.77 6.94 7.25
C GLN A 193 9.59 6.95 5.95
N ASN A 194 10.36 8.01 5.76
CA ASN A 194 11.19 8.22 4.58
C ASN A 194 12.61 7.69 4.82
N GLY A 195 13.02 6.72 4.00
CA GLY A 195 14.38 6.24 3.87
C GLY A 195 14.96 6.66 2.53
N ARG A 196 16.15 7.27 2.54
CA ARG A 196 16.89 7.62 1.32
C ARG A 196 18.12 6.72 1.22
N ASP A 197 18.39 6.25 0.01
CA ASP A 197 19.67 5.60 -0.27
C ASP A 197 20.82 6.59 -0.09
N ILE A 198 21.95 6.11 0.41
CA ILE A 198 23.17 6.89 0.67
C ILE A 198 23.71 7.48 -0.63
N LEU A 199 23.53 6.76 -1.75
CA LEU A 199 23.91 7.22 -3.09
C LEU A 199 22.86 8.12 -3.74
N GLY A 200 21.74 8.38 -3.07
CA GLY A 200 20.64 9.22 -3.58
C GLY A 200 19.91 8.64 -4.80
N GLN A 201 20.09 7.34 -5.09
CA GLN A 201 19.53 6.70 -6.28
C GLN A 201 18.07 6.27 -6.09
N SER A 202 17.62 6.14 -4.84
CA SER A 202 16.24 5.77 -4.55
C SER A 202 15.74 6.39 -3.25
N THR A 203 14.42 6.55 -3.19
CA THR A 203 13.67 6.91 -1.98
C THR A 203 12.69 5.78 -1.68
N THR A 204 12.70 5.30 -0.44
CA THR A 204 11.79 4.28 0.07
C THR A 204 10.89 4.90 1.13
N LEU A 205 9.58 4.77 0.98
CA LEU A 205 8.61 5.17 1.99
C LEU A 205 8.04 3.92 2.65
N THR A 206 7.97 3.89 3.97
CA THR A 206 7.50 2.72 4.72
C THR A 206 6.41 3.09 5.71
N PHE A 207 5.41 2.22 5.81
CA PHE A 207 4.30 2.38 6.76
C PHE A 207 3.92 1.03 7.37
N ASP A 208 3.90 0.95 8.71
CA ASP A 208 3.42 -0.21 9.45
C ASP A 208 2.04 0.09 10.06
N PRO A 209 1.00 -0.72 9.77
CA PRO A 209 -0.30 -0.58 10.40
C PRO A 209 -0.33 -0.78 11.93
N GLY A 210 0.73 -1.34 12.54
CA GLY A 210 0.87 -1.53 13.98
C GLY A 210 0.05 -2.69 14.58
N GLY A 211 -0.98 -3.18 13.88
CA GLY A 211 -1.84 -4.28 14.33
C GLY A 211 -2.76 -4.83 13.23
N PRO A 212 -3.53 -5.89 13.52
CA PRO A 212 -4.50 -6.44 12.60
C PRO A 212 -5.60 -5.42 12.30
N ARG A 213 -6.11 -5.45 11.06
CA ARG A 213 -7.22 -4.60 10.61
C ARG A 213 -8.58 -5.21 10.88
N PHE A 214 -8.63 -6.53 10.98
CA PHE A 214 -9.78 -7.24 11.48
C PHE A 214 -9.31 -8.34 12.43
N ASN A 215 -9.84 -8.33 13.64
CA ASN A 215 -9.62 -9.39 14.62
C ASN A 215 -10.93 -9.67 15.34
N LEU A 216 -11.55 -10.78 14.98
CA LEU A 216 -12.73 -11.29 15.64
C LEU A 216 -12.35 -12.58 16.35
N THR A 217 -12.63 -12.64 17.65
CA THR A 217 -12.52 -13.88 18.42
C THR A 217 -13.85 -14.14 19.13
N PHE A 218 -14.39 -15.34 19.02
CA PHE A 218 -15.66 -15.68 19.64
C PHE A 218 -15.73 -17.16 20.02
N GLY A 219 -16.67 -17.50 20.90
CA GLY A 219 -16.87 -18.88 21.29
C GLY A 219 -17.75 -19.05 22.53
N PRO A 220 -18.05 -20.30 22.90
CA PRO A 220 -18.91 -20.59 24.03
C PRO A 220 -18.29 -20.12 25.35
N ARG A 221 -19.13 -19.50 26.18
CA ARG A 221 -18.78 -19.02 27.52
C ARG A 221 -18.62 -20.20 28.48
N SER A 222 -17.49 -20.27 29.16
CA SER A 222 -17.28 -21.18 30.28
C SER A 222 -17.99 -20.67 31.55
N PRO A 223 -18.20 -21.53 32.57
CA PRO A 223 -18.72 -21.10 33.88
C PRO A 223 -17.85 -20.01 34.55
N GLU A 224 -16.57 -19.95 34.20
CA GLU A 224 -15.58 -18.99 34.71
C GLU A 224 -15.58 -17.67 33.91
N SER A 225 -16.54 -17.49 32.98
CA SER A 225 -16.61 -16.36 32.06
C SER A 225 -15.39 -16.21 31.13
N THR A 226 -14.78 -17.33 30.75
CA THR A 226 -13.72 -17.42 29.74
C THR A 226 -14.23 -18.10 28.47
N LEU A 227 -13.47 -18.04 27.37
CA LEU A 227 -13.78 -18.81 26.16
C LEU A 227 -13.44 -20.28 26.40
N LYS A 228 -14.43 -21.17 26.32
CA LYS A 228 -14.22 -22.62 26.39
C LYS A 228 -13.53 -23.16 25.13
N GLU A 229 -13.86 -22.56 23.99
CA GLU A 229 -13.26 -22.80 22.68
C GLU A 229 -13.20 -21.44 21.97
N ALA A 230 -12.14 -21.19 21.19
CA ALA A 230 -11.91 -19.90 20.54
C ALA A 230 -11.88 -20.07 19.01
N PHE A 231 -12.90 -19.48 18.37
CA PHE A 231 -12.94 -19.25 16.94
C PHE A 231 -12.41 -17.86 16.65
N THR A 232 -11.46 -17.74 15.74
CA THR A 232 -10.75 -16.53 15.38
C THR A 232 -10.85 -16.30 13.88
N VAL A 233 -10.97 -15.02 13.52
CA VAL A 233 -10.84 -14.52 12.15
C VAL A 233 -9.92 -13.31 12.22
N LEU A 234 -8.76 -13.43 11.59
CA LEU A 234 -7.69 -12.44 11.64
C LEU A 234 -7.30 -12.00 10.22
N TYR A 235 -7.31 -10.69 10.00
CA TYR A 235 -6.76 -10.04 8.82
C TYR A 235 -5.73 -9.00 9.26
N SER A 236 -4.48 -9.22 8.89
CA SER A 236 -3.39 -8.29 9.18
C SER A 236 -2.59 -8.04 7.90
N PRO A 237 -2.96 -7.03 7.10
CA PRO A 237 -2.08 -6.56 6.03
C PRO A 237 -0.76 -6.09 6.66
N SER A 238 0.33 -6.27 5.92
CA SER A 238 1.69 -5.98 6.38
C SER A 238 2.17 -4.59 5.96
N LEU A 239 3.46 -4.32 6.24
CA LEU A 239 4.16 -3.10 5.89
C LEU A 239 3.90 -2.70 4.43
N ALA A 240 3.51 -1.46 4.18
CA ALA A 240 3.47 -0.90 2.84
C ALA A 240 4.81 -0.23 2.53
N ILE A 241 5.37 -0.51 1.35
CA ILE A 241 6.66 0.01 0.89
C ILE A 241 6.44 0.68 -0.46
N VAL A 242 6.78 1.95 -0.59
CA VAL A 242 6.82 2.66 -1.87
C VAL A 242 8.27 2.89 -2.25
N THR A 243 8.68 2.44 -3.44
CA THR A 243 10.02 2.64 -3.98
C THR A 243 9.98 3.60 -5.17
N VAL A 244 10.79 4.65 -5.10
CA VAL A 244 10.88 5.72 -6.11
C VAL A 244 12.32 5.80 -6.65
N PRO A 245 12.52 5.87 -7.97
CA PRO A 245 13.83 5.73 -8.62
C PRO A 245 14.64 7.04 -8.67
N ALA A 246 14.65 7.80 -7.58
CA ALA A 246 15.48 8.99 -7.37
C ALA A 246 15.27 9.52 -5.94
N VAL A 247 15.96 10.61 -5.60
CA VAL A 247 15.54 11.47 -4.49
C VAL A 247 14.17 12.05 -4.82
N ALA A 248 13.20 11.72 -3.98
CA ALA A 248 11.83 12.18 -4.14
C ALA A 248 11.46 13.20 -3.07
N TRP A 249 10.40 13.96 -3.34
CA TRP A 249 9.71 14.86 -2.43
C TRP A 249 8.24 14.46 -2.33
N MET A 250 7.68 14.48 -1.13
CA MET A 250 6.28 14.12 -0.89
C MET A 250 5.48 15.35 -0.50
N ASP A 251 4.29 15.47 -1.06
CA ASP A 251 3.29 16.48 -0.67
C ASP A 251 1.92 15.82 -0.67
N GLY A 252 1.39 15.55 0.53
CA GLY A 252 0.18 14.75 0.69
C GLY A 252 0.30 13.39 -0.02
N PRO A 253 -0.57 13.08 -1.00
CA PRO A 253 -0.54 11.80 -1.72
C PRO A 253 0.44 11.80 -2.89
N PHE A 254 1.02 12.96 -3.22
CA PHE A 254 1.89 13.10 -4.38
C PHE A 254 3.33 12.80 -4.04
N VAL A 255 3.99 12.08 -4.95
CA VAL A 255 5.43 11.86 -4.96
C VAL A 255 5.99 12.52 -6.20
N SER A 256 6.92 13.45 -6.02
CA SER A 256 7.61 14.13 -7.11
C SER A 256 9.09 13.75 -7.10
N PHE A 257 9.67 13.54 -8.27
CA PHE A 257 11.09 13.24 -8.41
C PHE A 257 11.60 13.67 -9.78
N ASP A 258 12.89 13.98 -9.86
CA ASP A 258 13.54 14.34 -11.12
C ASP A 258 14.23 13.12 -11.74
N LEU A 259 13.98 12.91 -13.03
CA LEU A 259 14.71 11.96 -13.84
C LEU A 259 16.08 12.53 -14.17
N SER A 260 17.12 11.72 -14.01
CA SER A 260 18.46 12.07 -14.47
C SER A 260 18.41 12.41 -15.95
N SER A 261 18.78 13.64 -16.29
CA SER A 261 18.76 14.10 -17.68
C SER A 261 20.14 13.91 -18.30
N PRO A 262 20.25 13.53 -19.59
CA PRO A 262 21.52 13.54 -20.29
C PRO A 262 22.20 14.92 -20.27
N ALA A 263 21.43 15.99 -20.08
CA ALA A 263 21.94 17.36 -19.97
C ALA A 263 22.70 17.62 -18.67
N GLU A 264 22.44 16.88 -17.58
CA GLU A 264 23.27 16.95 -16.37
C GLU A 264 24.72 16.53 -16.64
N LEU A 265 24.92 15.60 -17.58
CA LEU A 265 26.24 15.15 -18.03
C LEU A 265 27.00 16.26 -18.80
N TRP A 266 26.26 17.16 -19.46
CA TRP A 266 26.83 18.26 -20.25
C TRP A 266 26.87 19.59 -19.51
N MET A 267 26.13 19.76 -18.42
CA MET A 267 26.08 20.99 -17.61
C MET A 267 27.46 21.49 -17.17
N PRO A 268 28.39 20.64 -16.69
CA PRO A 268 29.74 21.08 -16.33
C PRO A 268 30.50 21.66 -17.53
N LEU A 269 30.28 21.09 -18.71
CA LEU A 269 30.94 21.48 -19.95
C LEU A 269 30.37 22.80 -20.48
N ILE A 270 29.05 22.97 -20.43
CA ILE A 270 28.36 24.23 -20.79
C ILE A 270 28.78 25.37 -19.83
N ALA A 271 28.84 25.09 -18.52
CA ALA A 271 29.31 26.03 -17.52
C ALA A 271 30.77 26.41 -17.76
N GLY A 272 31.63 25.43 -18.08
CA GLY A 272 33.03 25.66 -18.44
C GLY A 272 33.19 26.56 -19.67
N VAL A 273 32.45 26.28 -20.75
CA VAL A 273 32.50 27.10 -21.98
C VAL A 273 31.98 28.52 -21.74
N SER A 274 30.93 28.66 -20.94
CA SER A 274 30.38 29.97 -20.53
C SER A 274 31.39 30.79 -19.70
N LEU A 275 32.14 30.13 -18.82
CA LEU A 275 33.17 30.79 -18.01
C LEU A 275 34.34 31.26 -18.88
N VAL A 276 34.79 30.41 -19.82
CA VAL A 276 35.89 30.74 -20.75
C VAL A 276 35.50 31.89 -21.67
N THR A 277 34.28 31.90 -22.20
CA THR A 277 33.80 33.00 -23.03
C THR A 277 33.66 34.31 -22.26
N LEU A 278 33.20 34.26 -21.00
CA LEU A 278 33.13 35.44 -20.13
C LEU A 278 34.51 36.00 -19.77
N LEU A 279 35.48 35.13 -19.48
CA LEU A 279 36.87 35.54 -19.26
C LEU A 279 37.49 36.13 -20.54
N GLY A 280 37.21 35.51 -21.69
CA GLY A 280 37.65 36.00 -22.99
C GLY A 280 37.12 37.38 -23.34
N THR A 281 35.81 37.62 -23.14
CA THR A 281 35.21 38.94 -23.36
C THR A 281 35.75 39.99 -22.40
N LEU A 282 35.93 39.68 -21.11
CA LEU A 282 36.53 40.61 -20.14
C LEU A 282 37.98 40.98 -20.47
N LEU A 283 38.77 40.04 -20.98
CA LEU A 283 40.14 40.29 -21.43
C LEU A 283 40.18 41.15 -22.70
N LEU A 284 39.30 40.86 -23.66
CA LEU A 284 39.15 41.66 -24.88
C LEU A 284 38.71 43.09 -24.54
N ASP A 285 37.73 43.27 -23.66
CA ASP A 285 37.27 44.59 -23.23
C ASP A 285 38.38 45.38 -22.51
N ARG A 286 39.15 44.72 -21.63
CA ARG A 286 40.33 45.33 -21.00
C ARG A 286 41.39 45.74 -22.02
N SER A 287 41.60 44.94 -23.06
CA SER A 287 42.58 45.25 -24.11
C SER A 287 42.14 46.45 -24.98
N LEU A 288 40.85 46.51 -25.34
CA LEU A 288 40.27 47.59 -26.12
C LEU A 288 40.18 48.91 -25.34
N ALA A 289 39.86 48.84 -24.04
CA ALA A 289 39.87 49.99 -23.14
C ALA A 289 41.27 50.59 -22.98
N ARG A 290 42.31 49.76 -22.85
CA ARG A 290 43.72 50.23 -22.81
C ARG A 290 44.18 50.84 -24.14
N GLY A 291 43.74 50.27 -25.28
CA GLY A 291 44.04 50.80 -26.62
C GLY A 291 43.45 52.19 -26.90
N ARG A 292 42.25 52.49 -26.37
CA ARG A 292 41.65 53.85 -26.48
C ARG A 292 42.39 54.90 -25.64
N GLY A 293 42.92 54.53 -24.47
CA GLY A 293 43.70 55.44 -23.62
C GLY A 293 45.02 55.92 -24.24
N GLN A 294 45.69 55.06 -25.02
CA GLN A 294 46.94 55.44 -25.72
C GLN A 294 46.72 56.28 -26.97
N ARG A 295 45.58 56.14 -27.67
CA ARG A 295 45.29 56.93 -28.88
C ARG A 295 44.97 58.41 -28.58
N SER A 296 44.43 58.71 -27.40
CA SER A 296 44.16 60.08 -26.96
C SER A 296 45.44 60.86 -26.59
N LYS A 297 46.49 60.17 -26.10
CA LYS A 297 47.77 60.81 -25.72
C LYS A 297 48.70 61.16 -26.89
N LYS A 298 48.39 60.75 -28.12
CA LYS A 298 49.23 61.02 -29.31
C LYS A 298 48.78 62.23 -30.15
N LYS A 299 47.83 63.02 -29.64
CA LYS A 299 47.25 64.20 -30.30
C LYS A 299 47.39 65.50 -29.49
N ARG A 300 48.48 65.64 -28.72
CA ARG A 300 48.88 66.91 -28.12
C ARG A 300 50.29 67.24 -28.56
#